data_AF-A0A0D0RZH3-F1
#
_entry.id   AF-A0A0D0RZH3-F1
#
_cell.length_a   1.000
_cell.length_b   1.000
_cell.length_c   1.000
_cell.angle_alpha   90.00
_cell.angle_beta   90.00
_cell.angle_gamma   90.00
#
_symmetry.space_group_name_H-M   'P 1'
#
loop_
_entity.id
_entity.type
_entity.pdbx_description
1 polymer ?
#
loop_
_entity_poly.entity_id
_entity_poly.type
_entity_poly.pdbx_seq_one_letter_code
_entity_poly.pdbx_strand_id
1 'polypeptide(L)'
;MKTTVVGLITPHFLRVIDLASQAEKGVQVDWHLRNEVAATVSSLAEQYNARELLTAYVHGLQAAAKDAGTHRKRYADMLGTAASLAAQEIERLD
;
A
#
# COMPACT_ATOMS: atom_id res chain seq x y z
N MET A 1 -10.45 -14.89 18.20
CA MET A 1 -10.59 -13.44 17.94
C MET A 1 -10.09 -13.20 16.53
N LYS A 2 -10.96 -12.78 15.60
CA LYS A 2 -10.53 -12.38 14.25
C LYS A 2 -9.76 -11.09 14.41
N THR A 3 -8.43 -11.14 14.42
CA THR A 3 -7.63 -9.95 14.16
C THR A 3 -8.08 -9.47 12.79
N THR A 4 -8.96 -8.47 12.77
CA THR A 4 -9.63 -8.04 11.55
C THR A 4 -8.53 -7.60 10.60
N VAL A 5 -8.56 -8.11 9.37
CA VAL A 5 -7.69 -7.75 8.25
C VAL A 5 -7.35 -6.25 8.23
N VAL A 6 -8.33 -5.41 8.60
CA VAL A 6 -8.18 -3.97 8.83
C VAL A 6 -7.09 -3.64 9.86
N GLY A 7 -7.11 -4.18 11.08
CA GLY A 7 -6.14 -3.88 12.13
C GLY A 7 -4.70 -4.27 11.80
N LEU A 8 -4.50 -5.29 10.96
CA LEU A 8 -3.18 -5.72 10.49
C LEU A 8 -2.65 -4.85 9.35
N ILE A 9 -3.53 -4.41 8.45
CA ILE A 9 -3.13 -3.61 7.27
C ILE A 9 -3.07 -2.12 7.58
N THR A 10 -3.90 -1.62 8.50
CA THR A 10 -4.05 -0.18 8.78
C THR A 10 -2.72 0.53 9.09
N PRO A 11 -1.80 -0.01 9.92
CA PRO A 11 -0.53 0.67 10.18
C PRO A 11 0.32 0.86 8.91
N HIS A 12 0.38 -0.17 8.06
CA HIS A 12 1.12 -0.12 6.80
C HIS A 12 0.46 0.82 5.79
N PHE A 13 -0.86 0.78 5.73
CA PHE A 13 -1.66 1.63 4.86
C PHE A 13 -1.50 3.11 5.20
N LEU A 14 -1.52 3.46 6.50
CA LEU A 14 -1.31 4.84 6.95
C LEU A 14 0.07 5.39 6.59
N ARG A 15 1.12 4.56 6.60
CA ARG A 15 2.46 4.98 6.17
C ARG A 15 2.51 5.29 4.68
N VAL A 16 1.89 4.46 3.85
CA VAL A 16 1.81 4.73 2.40
C VAL A 16 0.99 5.99 2.11
N ILE A 17 -0.10 6.23 2.85
CA ILE A 17 -0.89 7.48 2.77
C ILE A 17 -0.02 8.69 3.11
N ASP A 18 0.78 8.61 4.17
CA ASP A 18 1.65 9.72 4.57
C ASP A 18 2.70 10.02 3.50
N LEU A 19 3.36 8.99 2.96
CA LEU A 19 4.29 9.14 1.83
C LEU A 19 3.62 9.77 0.60
N ALA A 20 2.41 9.33 0.26
CA ALA A 20 1.65 9.93 -0.84
C ALA A 20 1.30 11.40 -0.57
N SER A 21 1.00 11.78 0.68
CA SER A 21 0.77 13.18 1.06
C SER A 21 2.06 14.01 0.99
N GLN A 22 3.21 13.45 1.36
CA GLN A 22 4.49 14.11 1.20
C GLN A 22 4.85 14.29 -0.29
N ALA A 23 4.58 13.28 -1.13
CA ALA A 23 4.76 13.35 -2.58
C ALA A 23 3.94 14.47 -3.21
N GLU A 24 2.68 14.61 -2.79
CA GLU A 24 1.78 15.68 -3.23
C GLU A 24 2.34 17.07 -2.93
N LYS A 25 3.03 17.23 -1.79
CA LYS A 25 3.75 18.45 -1.39
C LYS A 25 5.08 18.66 -2.11
N GLY A 26 5.45 17.76 -3.02
CA GLY A 26 6.68 17.85 -3.83
C GLY A 26 7.89 17.15 -3.23
N VAL A 27 7.76 16.43 -2.12
CA VAL A 27 8.85 15.65 -1.53
C VAL A 27 9.14 14.41 -2.39
N GLN A 28 10.42 14.10 -2.60
CA GLN A 28 10.81 12.89 -3.30
C GLN A 28 10.72 11.68 -2.35
N VAL A 29 9.74 10.82 -2.60
CA VAL A 29 9.44 9.66 -1.72
C VAL A 29 9.56 8.32 -2.43
N ASP A 30 9.98 8.27 -3.69
CA ASP A 30 9.95 7.04 -4.51
C ASP A 30 10.69 5.86 -3.87
N TRP A 31 11.88 6.12 -3.32
CA TRP A 31 12.65 5.10 -2.61
C TRP A 31 11.97 4.64 -1.33
N HIS A 32 11.42 5.59 -0.55
CA HIS A 32 10.69 5.30 0.70
C HIS A 32 9.42 4.49 0.42
N LEU A 33 8.70 4.82 -0.65
CA LEU A 33 7.49 4.12 -1.08
C LEU A 33 7.79 2.67 -1.46
N ARG A 34 8.82 2.45 -2.28
CA ARG A 34 9.26 1.10 -2.67
C ARG A 34 9.68 0.27 -1.46
N ASN A 35 10.49 0.85 -0.58
CA ASN A 35 10.97 0.17 0.61
C ASN A 35 9.81 -0.19 1.57
N GLU A 36 8.89 0.75 1.82
CA GLU A 36 7.75 0.50 2.71
C GLU A 36 6.78 -0.54 2.13
N VAL A 37 6.54 -0.51 0.82
CA VAL A 37 5.69 -1.50 0.15
C VAL A 37 6.32 -2.89 0.23
N ALA A 38 7.62 -3.03 -0.07
CA ALA A 38 8.31 -4.31 0.02
C ALA A 38 8.32 -4.86 1.46
N ALA A 39 8.63 -4.01 2.45
CA ALA A 39 8.60 -4.39 3.86
C ALA A 39 7.20 -4.81 4.32
N THR A 40 6.16 -4.10 3.86
CA THR A 40 4.77 -4.45 4.15
C THR A 40 4.38 -5.78 3.55
N VAL A 41 4.67 -6.01 2.26
CA VAL A 41 4.36 -7.28 1.59
C VAL A 41 5.05 -8.45 2.30
N SER A 42 6.34 -8.31 2.64
CA SER A 42 7.06 -9.33 3.43
C SER A 42 6.40 -9.59 4.77
N SER A 43 6.06 -8.53 5.52
CA SER A 43 5.44 -8.65 6.85
C SER A 43 4.05 -9.28 6.80
N LEU A 44 3.27 -9.04 5.74
CA LEU A 44 1.96 -9.63 5.54
C LEU A 44 2.06 -11.08 5.05
N ALA A 45 3.09 -11.41 4.27
CA ALA A 45 3.36 -12.77 3.79
C ALA A 45 3.69 -13.76 4.91
N GLU A 46 4.27 -13.27 6.01
CA GLU A 46 4.57 -14.08 7.20
C GLU A 46 3.34 -14.38 8.08
N GLN A 47 2.18 -13.78 7.80
CA GLN A 47 0.97 -14.00 8.58
C GLN A 47 0.23 -15.27 8.15
N TYR A 48 -0.46 -15.91 9.10
CA TYR A 48 -1.24 -17.13 8.82
C TYR A 48 -2.35 -16.94 7.76
N ASN A 49 -2.81 -15.69 7.56
CA ASN A 49 -3.81 -15.29 6.58
C ASN A 49 -3.21 -14.42 5.45
N ALA A 50 -1.93 -14.63 5.12
CA ALA A 50 -1.17 -13.87 4.13
C ALA A 50 -1.93 -13.56 2.84
N ARG A 51 -2.52 -14.57 2.19
CA ARG A 51 -3.25 -14.38 0.92
C ARG A 51 -4.40 -13.37 1.02
N GLU A 52 -5.19 -13.44 2.10
CA GLU A 52 -6.29 -12.50 2.33
C GLU A 52 -5.77 -11.09 2.62
N LEU A 53 -4.70 -10.98 3.41
CA LEU A 53 -4.10 -9.70 3.77
C LEU A 53 -3.46 -8.99 2.58
N LEU A 54 -2.69 -9.72 1.77
CA LEU A 54 -2.02 -9.19 0.57
C LEU A 54 -3.05 -8.72 -0.45
N THR A 55 -4.11 -9.51 -0.68
CA THR A 55 -5.22 -9.14 -1.57
C THR A 55 -5.93 -7.88 -1.05
N ALA A 56 -6.26 -7.83 0.24
CA ALA A 56 -6.92 -6.68 0.84
C ALA A 56 -6.05 -5.41 0.82
N TYR A 57 -4.73 -5.56 0.97
CA TYR A 57 -3.78 -4.46 0.92
C TYR A 57 -3.73 -3.81 -0.46
N VAL A 58 -3.54 -4.62 -1.52
CA VAL A 58 -3.55 -4.13 -2.91
C VAL A 58 -4.89 -3.48 -3.25
N HIS A 59 -6.00 -4.13 -2.91
CA HIS A 59 -7.34 -3.59 -3.16
C HIS A 59 -7.58 -2.28 -2.40
N GLY A 60 -7.13 -2.17 -1.15
CA GLY A 60 -7.23 -0.94 -0.35
C GLY A 60 -6.48 0.24 -0.98
N LEU A 61 -5.27 0.01 -1.50
CA LEU A 61 -4.48 1.03 -2.20
C LEU A 61 -5.17 1.50 -3.49
N GLN A 62 -5.71 0.56 -4.27
CA GLN A 62 -6.46 0.88 -5.49
C GLN A 62 -7.74 1.66 -5.20
N ALA A 63 -8.49 1.26 -4.17
CA ALA A 63 -9.69 1.95 -3.75
C ALA A 63 -9.39 3.38 -3.29
N ALA A 64 -8.36 3.58 -2.46
CA ALA A 64 -7.98 4.92 -2.02
C ALA A 64 -7.42 5.80 -3.15
N ALA A 65 -6.71 5.23 -4.13
CA ALA A 65 -6.32 5.96 -5.33
C ALA A 65 -7.54 6.45 -6.13
N LYS A 66 -8.55 5.58 -6.26
CA LYS A 66 -9.81 5.91 -6.95
C LYS A 66 -10.61 6.98 -6.21
N ASP A 67 -10.71 6.88 -4.88
CA ASP A 67 -11.44 7.83 -4.04
C ASP A 67 -10.79 9.22 -4.03
N ALA A 68 -9.47 9.29 -4.09
CA ALA A 68 -8.74 10.56 -4.21
C ALA A 68 -9.06 11.28 -5.52
N GLY A 69 -9.34 10.53 -6.59
CA GLY A 69 -9.79 11.03 -7.88
C GLY A 69 -8.85 12.07 -8.50
N THR A 70 -9.41 12.98 -9.30
CA THR A 70 -8.65 14.01 -10.01
C THR A 70 -8.26 15.19 -9.14
N HIS A 71 -8.89 15.37 -7.98
CA HIS A 71 -8.62 16.47 -7.05
C HIS A 71 -7.22 16.38 -6.42
N ARG A 72 -6.74 15.16 -6.18
CA ARG A 72 -5.42 14.89 -5.58
C ARG A 72 -4.60 14.00 -6.50
N LYS A 73 -4.46 14.40 -7.77
CA LYS A 73 -3.87 13.58 -8.83
C LYS A 73 -2.53 12.94 -8.43
N ARG A 74 -1.58 13.73 -7.90
CA ARG A 74 -0.24 13.22 -7.53
C ARG A 74 -0.30 12.22 -6.37
N TYR A 75 -1.20 12.43 -5.42
CA TYR A 75 -1.45 11.48 -4.34
C TYR A 75 -2.07 10.18 -4.87
N ALA A 76 -3.07 10.28 -5.74
CA ALA A 76 -3.72 9.13 -6.39
C ALA A 76 -2.73 8.31 -7.22
N ASP A 77 -1.88 8.98 -8.00
CA ASP A 77 -0.82 8.36 -8.80
C ASP A 77 0.19 7.59 -7.90
N MET A 78 0.50 8.11 -6.71
CA MET A 78 1.37 7.43 -5.73
C MET A 78 0.73 6.22 -5.09
N LEU A 79 -0.55 6.29 -4.72
CA LEU A 79 -1.28 5.12 -4.23
C LEU A 79 -1.41 4.04 -5.32
N GLY A 80 -1.67 4.44 -6.57
CA GLY A 80 -1.67 3.53 -7.71
C GLY A 80 -0.32 2.86 -7.93
N THR A 81 0.76 3.64 -7.84
CA THR A 81 2.14 3.11 -7.94
C THR A 81 2.44 2.13 -6.81
N ALA A 82 2.04 2.44 -5.57
CA ALA A 82 2.19 1.53 -4.43
C ALA A 82 1.44 0.21 -4.65
N ALA A 83 0.22 0.27 -5.21
CA ALA A 83 -0.56 -0.93 -5.53
C ALA A 83 0.13 -1.80 -6.59
N SER A 84 0.68 -1.18 -7.65
CA SER A 84 1.42 -1.90 -8.69
C SER A 84 2.70 -2.55 -8.14
N LEU A 85 3.45 -1.83 -7.30
CA LEU A 85 4.64 -2.38 -6.64
C LEU A 85 4.28 -3.55 -5.71
N ALA A 86 3.20 -3.41 -4.94
CA ALA A 86 2.74 -4.47 -4.06
C ALA A 86 2.37 -5.73 -4.85
N ALA A 87 1.65 -5.57 -5.96
CA ALA A 87 1.29 -6.69 -6.83
C ALA A 87 2.53 -7.40 -7.42
N GLN A 88 3.54 -6.65 -7.85
CA GLN A 88 4.80 -7.20 -8.34
C GLN A 88 5.58 -7.94 -7.26
N GLU A 89 5.65 -7.41 -6.04
CA GLU A 89 6.31 -8.10 -4.93
C GLU A 89 5.57 -9.38 -4.53
N ILE A 90 4.23 -9.39 -4.59
CA ILE A 90 3.44 -10.60 -4.34
C ILE A 90 3.74 -11.67 -5.38
N GLU A 91 3.78 -11.32 -6.67
CA GLU A 91 4.11 -12.26 -7.76
C GLU A 91 5.53 -12.85 -7.60
N ARG A 92 6.46 -12.10 -6.99
CA ARG A 92 7.83 -12.58 -6.70
C ARG A 92 7.90 -13.57 -5.54
N LEU A 93 6.89 -13.60 -4.67
CA LEU A 93 6.83 -14.48 -3.50
C LEU A 93 6.15 -15.83 -3.79
N ASP A 94 5.40 -15.92 -4.90
CA ASP A 94 4.81 -17.16 -5.42
C ASP A 94 5.84 -18.01 -6.21
#